data_AF-A0A6I1KB44-F1
#
_entry.id   AF-A0A6I1KB44-F1
#
_cell.length_a   1.000
_cell.length_b   1.000
_cell.length_c   1.000
_cell.angle_alpha   90.00
_cell.angle_beta   90.00
_cell.angle_gamma   90.00
#
_symmetry.space_group_name_H-M   'P 1'
#
loop_
_entity.id
_entity.type
_entity.pdbx_description
1 polymer ?
#
loop_
_entity_poly.entity_id
_entity_poly.type
_entity_poly.pdbx_seq_one_letter_code
_entity_poly.pdbx_strand_id
1 'polypeptide(L)'
;MHLASLIFSGRDWLVPVLALAGIGLAALVWGYTRAGADKGLRAVCVMLKVLGFAALALCLLEPLWTGQRAKPGANLLAVVADNSQGMQIHDRGNAQSRGEFLRDALAGKGADWLTKLRENFEVRGYVFDSRLQPSTDFAELNFEGRASAIGSALTTLKERLGNRPIAGVVLLTDGNATDIAGELPDLKGLPPIYPVVIGREDADRDIALQNVTVTQTSFEDAPVTIQADAIASGYVDADVKAELLDRAGKVVEQQTVRVKRDGETLAFRFQLKPEKKGISFYRVRVGAQGEGGQFADAKTSAEATLANNTRVLAVDRGRGPFRILYVSGPHPHRQARAEVRLPRARGRDEQPALPRLRQPVEGGNRALRPAGAHPPEHEGRRRVEQGLSRHAGGVVRLPRHHRG
;
A
#
# COMPACT_ATOMS: atom_id res chain seq x y z
N MET A 1 -3.63 -33.32 -26.86
CA MET A 1 -3.36 -33.69 -25.46
C MET A 1 -2.63 -35.02 -25.46
N HIS A 2 -1.35 -35.09 -25.10
CA HIS A 2 -0.64 -36.36 -24.93
C HIS A 2 -0.70 -36.76 -23.45
N LEU A 3 -1.72 -37.54 -23.07
CA LEU A 3 -2.02 -37.87 -21.66
C LEU A 3 -1.17 -39.04 -21.10
N ALA A 4 -0.34 -39.67 -21.95
CA ALA A 4 0.66 -40.63 -21.55
C ALA A 4 1.90 -40.47 -22.44
N SER A 5 3.07 -40.59 -21.84
CA SER A 5 4.35 -40.76 -22.51
C SER A 5 4.90 -42.14 -22.15
N LEU A 6 5.26 -42.95 -23.14
CA LEU A 6 5.98 -44.20 -22.88
C LEU A 6 7.46 -43.86 -22.65
N ILE A 7 7.97 -44.14 -21.46
CA ILE A 7 9.37 -43.87 -21.10
C ILE A 7 10.09 -45.19 -20.88
N PHE A 8 11.06 -45.49 -21.73
CA PHE A 8 11.97 -46.63 -21.56
C PHE A 8 13.08 -46.22 -20.60
N SER A 9 13.05 -46.72 -19.36
CA SER A 9 14.10 -46.41 -18.38
C SER A 9 15.43 -47.06 -18.77
N GLY A 10 15.39 -48.31 -19.25
CA GLY A 10 16.55 -49.04 -19.78
C GLY A 10 17.05 -48.58 -21.15
N ARG A 11 17.12 -47.26 -21.43
CA ARG A 11 17.52 -46.74 -22.74
C ARG A 11 18.92 -47.19 -23.16
N ASP A 12 19.86 -47.32 -22.23
CA ASP A 12 21.23 -47.79 -22.49
C ASP A 12 21.27 -49.30 -22.81
N TRP A 13 20.30 -50.07 -22.32
CA TRP A 13 20.14 -51.49 -22.63
C TRP A 13 19.48 -51.74 -23.98
N LEU A 14 18.89 -50.73 -24.62
CA LEU A 14 18.15 -50.88 -25.88
C LEU A 14 19.00 -51.51 -27.00
N VAL A 15 20.26 -51.09 -27.15
CA VAL A 15 21.17 -51.67 -28.15
C VAL A 15 21.57 -53.12 -27.79
N PRO A 16 22.06 -53.44 -26.57
CA PRO A 16 22.24 -54.82 -26.12
C PRO A 16 21.02 -55.73 -26.29
N VAL A 17 19.81 -55.26 -25.93
CA VAL A 17 18.56 -56.02 -26.05
C VAL A 17 18.25 -56.35 -27.51
N LEU A 18 18.33 -55.37 -28.41
CA LEU A 18 18.10 -55.59 -29.84
C LEU A 18 19.15 -56.52 -30.46
N ALA A 19 20.43 -56.39 -30.06
CA ALA A 19 21.49 -57.28 -30.53
C ALA A 19 21.26 -58.73 -30.07
N LEU A 20 20.96 -58.95 -28.79
CA LEU A 20 20.68 -60.28 -28.23
C LEU A 20 19.43 -60.90 -28.85
N ALA A 21 18.35 -60.14 -29.02
CA ALA A 21 17.12 -60.59 -29.66
C ALA A 21 17.35 -60.92 -31.15
N GLY A 22 18.13 -60.12 -31.88
CA GLY A 22 18.49 -60.38 -33.27
C GLY A 22 19.33 -61.65 -33.45
N ILE A 23 20.32 -61.88 -32.58
CA ILE A 23 21.13 -63.10 -32.56
C ILE A 23 20.25 -64.32 -32.23
N GLY A 24 19.38 -64.21 -31.22
CA GLY A 24 18.42 -65.24 -30.84
C GLY A 24 17.47 -65.60 -32.00
N LEU A 25 16.95 -64.61 -32.71
CA LEU A 25 16.09 -64.79 -33.88
C LEU A 25 16.83 -65.47 -35.04
N ALA A 26 18.05 -65.04 -35.35
CA ALA A 26 18.88 -65.62 -36.41
C ALA A 26 19.23 -67.09 -36.11
N ALA A 27 19.60 -67.42 -34.87
CA ALA A 27 19.82 -68.79 -34.41
C ALA A 27 18.54 -69.64 -34.49
N LEU A 28 17.38 -69.05 -34.21
CA LEU A 28 16.07 -69.69 -34.38
C LEU A 28 15.77 -70.05 -35.84
N VAL A 29 15.95 -69.08 -36.75
CA VAL A 29 15.74 -69.30 -38.19
C VAL A 29 16.69 -70.38 -38.70
N TRP A 30 17.98 -70.32 -38.37
CA TRP A 30 19.00 -71.29 -38.78
C TRP A 30 18.78 -72.69 -38.18
N GLY A 31 18.38 -72.77 -36.91
CA GLY A 31 18.07 -74.04 -36.26
C GLY A 31 16.86 -74.72 -36.89
N TYR A 32 15.78 -73.97 -37.15
CA TYR A 32 14.58 -74.51 -37.75
C TYR A 32 14.69 -74.76 -39.26
N THR A 33 15.52 -74.04 -40.03
CA THR A 33 15.74 -74.38 -41.46
C THR A 33 16.42 -75.73 -41.65
N ARG A 34 17.15 -76.24 -40.65
CA ARG A 34 17.74 -77.59 -40.63
C ARG A 34 16.89 -78.63 -39.90
N ALA A 35 15.76 -78.26 -39.31
CA ALA A 35 14.90 -79.18 -38.57
C ALA A 35 13.95 -79.96 -39.50
N GLY A 36 14.08 -81.29 -39.53
CA GLY A 36 13.20 -82.23 -40.26
C GLY A 36 11.83 -82.44 -39.60
N ALA A 37 11.16 -81.36 -39.22
CA ALA A 37 9.82 -81.38 -38.61
C ALA A 37 8.76 -80.87 -39.59
N ASP A 38 7.50 -81.25 -39.37
CA ASP A 38 6.37 -80.76 -40.18
C ASP A 38 6.27 -79.22 -40.17
N LYS A 39 5.84 -78.66 -41.30
CA LYS A 39 5.75 -77.22 -41.56
C LYS A 39 4.81 -76.50 -40.61
N GLY A 40 3.67 -77.11 -40.24
CA GLY A 40 2.70 -76.52 -39.31
C GLY A 40 3.25 -76.46 -37.89
N LEU A 41 3.73 -77.59 -37.37
CA LEU A 41 4.30 -77.67 -36.02
C LEU A 41 5.55 -76.78 -35.88
N ARG A 42 6.39 -76.71 -36.91
CA ARG A 42 7.54 -75.80 -37.00
C ARG A 42 7.11 -74.33 -36.90
N ALA A 43 6.06 -73.91 -37.61
CA ALA A 43 5.58 -72.53 -37.55
C ALA A 43 5.09 -72.16 -36.14
N VAL A 44 4.32 -73.04 -35.48
CA VAL A 44 3.84 -72.84 -34.10
C VAL A 44 5.00 -72.75 -33.11
N CYS A 45 6.00 -73.63 -33.22
CA CYS A 45 7.17 -73.59 -32.33
C CYS A 45 8.04 -72.33 -32.53
N VAL A 46 8.16 -71.83 -33.75
CA VAL A 46 8.84 -70.55 -34.03
C VAL A 46 8.02 -69.39 -33.45
N MET A 47 6.71 -69.34 -33.66
CA MET A 47 5.83 -68.30 -33.11
C MET A 47 5.91 -68.20 -31.58
N LEU A 48 5.81 -69.33 -30.88
CA LEU A 48 5.94 -69.39 -29.41
C LEU A 48 7.30 -68.88 -28.92
N LYS A 49 8.39 -69.23 -29.60
CA LYS A 49 9.74 -68.79 -29.23
C LYS A 49 9.97 -67.31 -29.54
N VAL A 50 9.47 -66.80 -30.67
CA VAL A 50 9.51 -65.36 -31.01
C VAL A 50 8.71 -64.55 -29.98
N LEU A 51 7.53 -65.03 -29.57
CA LEU A 51 6.73 -64.42 -28.51
C LEU A 51 7.48 -64.42 -27.17
N GLY A 52 8.18 -65.51 -26.83
CA GLY A 52 9.03 -65.59 -25.64
C GLY A 52 10.20 -64.58 -25.66
N PHE A 53 10.92 -64.46 -26.78
CA PHE A 53 11.98 -63.46 -26.94
C PHE A 53 11.43 -62.02 -26.90
N ALA A 54 10.25 -61.77 -27.48
CA ALA A 54 9.59 -60.47 -27.41
C ALA A 54 9.15 -60.12 -25.98
N ALA A 55 8.61 -61.08 -25.22
CA ALA A 55 8.24 -60.88 -23.82
C ALA A 55 9.48 -60.60 -22.95
N LEU A 56 10.57 -61.36 -23.14
CA LEU A 56 11.83 -61.16 -22.42
C LEU A 56 12.44 -59.78 -22.74
N ALA A 57 12.44 -59.36 -24.01
CA ALA A 57 12.87 -58.02 -24.42
C ALA A 57 11.99 -56.92 -23.82
N LEU A 58 10.66 -57.10 -23.75
CA LEU A 58 9.74 -56.17 -23.10
C LEU A 58 10.01 -56.07 -21.58
N CYS A 59 10.25 -57.18 -20.89
CA CYS A 59 10.65 -57.16 -19.48
C CYS A 59 11.97 -56.41 -19.27
N LEU A 60 12.97 -56.64 -20.14
CA LEU A 60 14.31 -56.04 -20.01
C LEU A 60 14.39 -54.56 -20.47
N LEU A 61 13.37 -54.08 -21.20
CA LEU A 61 13.22 -52.66 -21.58
C LEU A 61 12.45 -51.81 -20.57
N GLU A 62 11.80 -52.44 -19.58
CA GLU A 62 10.94 -51.83 -18.55
C GLU A 62 10.05 -50.67 -19.09
N PRO A 63 9.06 -50.96 -19.95
CA PRO A 63 8.19 -49.94 -20.55
C PRO A 63 7.27 -49.32 -19.48
N LEU A 64 7.71 -48.21 -18.90
CA LEU A 64 6.99 -47.50 -17.84
C LEU A 64 5.88 -46.64 -18.43
N TRP A 65 4.64 -46.97 -18.07
CA TRP A 65 3.46 -46.16 -18.39
C TRP A 65 3.34 -44.99 -17.41
N THR A 66 4.05 -43.88 -17.69
CA THR A 66 3.94 -42.67 -16.88
C THR A 66 2.72 -41.86 -17.29
N GLY A 67 1.74 -41.75 -16.39
CA GLY A 67 0.57 -40.87 -16.54
C GLY A 67 0.52 -39.83 -15.40
N GLN A 68 0.29 -38.57 -15.75
CA GLN A 68 0.05 -37.52 -14.75
C GLN A 68 -1.39 -37.64 -14.23
N ARG A 69 -1.55 -37.90 -12.93
CA ARG A 69 -2.86 -37.90 -12.26
C ARG A 69 -2.95 -36.71 -11.33
N ALA A 70 -3.84 -35.76 -11.64
CA ALA A 70 -4.17 -34.68 -10.74
C ALA A 70 -4.68 -35.28 -9.41
N LYS A 71 -4.04 -34.90 -8.30
CA LYS A 71 -4.39 -35.37 -6.95
C LYS A 71 -5.15 -34.24 -6.25
N PRO A 72 -6.42 -34.44 -5.84
CA PRO A 72 -7.17 -33.42 -5.12
C PRO A 72 -6.40 -32.89 -3.91
N GLY A 73 -6.47 -31.59 -3.67
CA GLY A 73 -5.73 -30.92 -2.59
C GLY A 73 -4.21 -30.78 -2.80
N ALA A 74 -3.63 -31.28 -3.90
CA ALA A 74 -2.19 -31.13 -4.14
C ALA A 74 -1.78 -29.72 -4.63
N ASN A 75 -2.73 -28.93 -5.12
CA ASN A 75 -2.53 -27.54 -5.49
C ASN A 75 -3.21 -26.62 -4.46
N LEU A 76 -2.47 -25.63 -3.98
CA LEU A 76 -2.92 -24.63 -3.02
C LEU A 76 -3.68 -23.51 -3.75
N LEU A 77 -4.78 -23.03 -3.17
CA LEU A 77 -5.49 -21.86 -3.67
C LEU A 77 -5.60 -20.82 -2.55
N ALA A 78 -5.09 -19.60 -2.78
CA ALA A 78 -5.26 -18.52 -1.82
C ALA A 78 -6.57 -17.78 -2.09
N VAL A 79 -7.38 -17.57 -1.07
CA VAL A 79 -8.57 -16.70 -1.11
C VAL A 79 -8.27 -15.49 -0.22
N VAL A 80 -8.22 -14.31 -0.83
CA VAL A 80 -7.73 -13.06 -0.22
C VAL A 80 -8.88 -12.06 -0.18
N ALA A 81 -9.29 -11.65 1.03
CA ALA A 81 -10.45 -10.80 1.26
C ALA A 81 -10.05 -9.42 1.82
N ASP A 82 -10.61 -8.37 1.22
CA ASP A 82 -10.42 -6.98 1.65
C ASP A 82 -11.18 -6.69 2.95
N ASN A 83 -10.49 -6.11 3.93
CA ASN A 83 -11.02 -5.69 5.22
C ASN A 83 -10.89 -4.18 5.44
N SER A 84 -10.76 -3.40 4.37
CA SER A 84 -10.69 -1.95 4.42
C SER A 84 -12.06 -1.30 4.69
N GLN A 85 -12.03 -0.04 5.10
CA GLN A 85 -13.24 0.77 5.33
C GLN A 85 -14.04 1.07 4.05
N GLY A 86 -13.46 0.91 2.85
CA GLY A 86 -14.20 1.02 1.58
C GLY A 86 -15.32 -0.03 1.46
N MET A 87 -15.11 -1.20 2.06
CA MET A 87 -16.12 -2.25 2.14
C MET A 87 -17.34 -1.87 3.01
N GLN A 88 -17.30 -0.78 3.80
CA GLN A 88 -18.48 -0.30 4.56
C GLN A 88 -19.47 0.50 3.70
N ILE A 89 -19.11 0.84 2.45
CA ILE A 89 -19.99 1.56 1.51
C ILE A 89 -21.21 0.69 1.17
N HIS A 90 -22.37 1.35 1.02
CA HIS A 90 -23.64 0.73 0.64
C HIS A 90 -23.97 1.14 -0.81
N ASP A 91 -23.98 0.18 -1.74
CA ASP A 91 -24.35 0.46 -3.14
C ASP A 91 -25.82 0.89 -3.24
N ARG A 92 -26.12 1.86 -4.11
CA ARG A 92 -27.49 2.40 -4.28
C ARG A 92 -28.55 1.32 -4.50
N GLY A 93 -29.53 1.30 -3.60
CA GLY A 93 -30.67 0.38 -3.63
C GLY A 93 -30.40 -0.98 -2.97
N ASN A 94 -29.21 -1.21 -2.42
CA ASN A 94 -28.93 -2.33 -1.53
C ASN A 94 -29.16 -1.92 -0.05
N ALA A 95 -29.61 -2.85 0.78
CA ALA A 95 -29.76 -2.66 2.23
C ALA A 95 -28.57 -3.20 3.03
N GLN A 96 -27.66 -3.93 2.38
CA GLN A 96 -26.40 -4.43 2.93
C GLN A 96 -25.21 -3.66 2.33
N SER A 97 -24.16 -3.48 3.12
CA SER A 97 -22.86 -2.98 2.67
C SER A 97 -22.10 -4.00 1.80
N ARG A 98 -21.13 -3.52 1.01
CA ARG A 98 -20.21 -4.36 0.21
C ARG A 98 -19.51 -5.43 1.08
N GLY A 99 -19.15 -5.07 2.31
CA GLY A 99 -18.51 -5.93 3.29
C GLY A 99 -19.45 -6.96 3.92
N GLU A 100 -20.71 -6.61 4.18
CA GLU A 100 -21.71 -7.60 4.59
C GLU A 100 -21.98 -8.63 3.49
N PHE A 101 -22.03 -8.20 2.22
CA PHE A 101 -22.11 -9.11 1.08
C PHE A 101 -20.88 -10.03 0.98
N LEU A 102 -19.65 -9.49 1.15
CA LEU A 102 -18.42 -10.28 1.21
C LEU A 102 -18.41 -11.28 2.37
N ARG A 103 -18.88 -10.87 3.55
CA ARG A 103 -19.03 -11.72 4.74
C ARG A 103 -20.04 -12.85 4.48
N ASP A 104 -21.20 -12.54 3.92
CA ASP A 104 -22.22 -13.53 3.57
C ASP A 104 -21.73 -14.52 2.50
N ALA A 105 -20.89 -14.06 1.56
CA ALA A 105 -20.29 -14.89 0.52
C ALA A 105 -19.16 -15.81 1.02
N LEU A 106 -18.41 -15.43 2.06
CA LEU A 106 -17.27 -16.21 2.58
C LEU A 106 -17.61 -17.08 3.80
N ALA A 107 -18.44 -16.57 4.71
CA ALA A 107 -18.73 -17.17 6.02
C ALA A 107 -20.23 -17.35 6.32
N GLY A 108 -21.11 -16.69 5.54
CA GLY A 108 -22.55 -16.81 5.67
C GLY A 108 -23.19 -17.77 4.67
N LYS A 109 -24.40 -17.44 4.23
CA LYS A 109 -25.26 -18.30 3.37
C LYS A 109 -24.65 -18.61 1.99
N GLY A 110 -23.64 -17.87 1.55
CA GLY A 110 -22.98 -18.07 0.26
C GLY A 110 -21.81 -19.05 0.28
N ALA A 111 -21.34 -19.50 1.45
CA ALA A 111 -20.07 -20.24 1.60
C ALA A 111 -19.97 -21.59 0.85
N ASP A 112 -21.07 -22.10 0.26
CA ASP A 112 -21.15 -23.30 -0.58
C ASP A 112 -20.05 -23.40 -1.66
N TRP A 113 -19.67 -22.27 -2.29
CA TRP A 113 -18.62 -22.29 -3.31
C TRP A 113 -17.25 -22.59 -2.70
N LEU A 114 -16.97 -22.06 -1.51
CA LEU A 114 -15.72 -22.29 -0.78
C LEU A 114 -15.60 -23.75 -0.35
N THR A 115 -16.70 -24.39 0.03
CA THR A 115 -16.77 -25.84 0.32
C THR A 115 -16.44 -26.68 -0.91
N LYS A 116 -17.10 -26.44 -2.06
CA LYS A 116 -16.82 -27.12 -3.34
C LYS A 116 -15.37 -26.91 -3.83
N LEU A 117 -14.76 -25.79 -3.45
CA LEU A 117 -13.38 -25.47 -3.76
C LEU A 117 -12.39 -26.22 -2.84
N ARG A 118 -12.72 -26.34 -1.54
CA ARG A 118 -12.00 -27.15 -0.54
C ARG A 118 -12.00 -28.66 -0.86
N GLU A 119 -12.98 -29.18 -1.60
CA GLU A 119 -12.98 -30.56 -2.13
C GLU A 119 -11.86 -30.84 -3.15
N ASN A 120 -11.43 -29.81 -3.88
CA ASN A 120 -10.54 -29.94 -5.04
C ASN A 120 -9.13 -29.35 -4.79
N PHE A 121 -9.01 -28.31 -3.96
CA PHE A 121 -7.79 -27.54 -3.71
C PHE A 121 -7.49 -27.38 -2.21
N GLU A 122 -6.21 -27.21 -1.85
CA GLU A 122 -5.85 -26.77 -0.50
C GLU A 122 -6.15 -25.27 -0.36
N VAL A 123 -7.40 -24.92 -0.06
CA VAL A 123 -7.83 -23.53 0.08
C VAL A 123 -7.30 -22.91 1.37
N ARG A 124 -6.61 -21.78 1.25
CA ARG A 124 -6.11 -20.98 2.39
C ARG A 124 -6.73 -19.59 2.36
N GLY A 125 -7.42 -19.23 3.45
CA GLY A 125 -7.97 -17.90 3.63
C GLY A 125 -6.92 -16.88 4.09
N TYR A 126 -7.06 -15.67 3.58
CA TYR A 126 -6.29 -14.50 3.93
C TYR A 126 -7.19 -13.28 3.98
N VAL A 127 -6.90 -12.38 4.90
CA VAL A 127 -7.56 -11.08 5.04
C VAL A 127 -6.48 -10.00 4.91
N PHE A 128 -6.78 -8.87 4.28
CA PHE A 128 -5.82 -7.76 4.19
C PHE A 128 -6.46 -6.40 4.47
N ASP A 129 -5.67 -5.53 5.07
CA ASP A 129 -5.95 -4.10 5.22
C ASP A 129 -4.71 -3.30 4.73
N SER A 130 -4.10 -2.52 5.62
CA SER A 130 -2.69 -2.12 5.58
C SER A 130 -1.68 -3.28 5.47
N ARG A 131 -2.06 -4.52 5.80
CA ARG A 131 -1.17 -5.71 5.82
C ARG A 131 -1.94 -7.02 5.67
N LEU A 132 -1.28 -8.04 5.12
CA LEU A 132 -1.82 -9.39 4.90
C LEU A 132 -1.78 -10.25 6.18
N GLN A 133 -2.89 -10.89 6.52
CA GLN A 133 -3.05 -11.81 7.64
C GLN A 133 -3.69 -13.13 7.16
N PRO A 134 -3.35 -14.31 7.71
CA PRO A 134 -4.11 -15.53 7.46
C PRO A 134 -5.45 -15.51 8.21
N SER A 135 -6.49 -16.11 7.65
CA SER A 135 -7.74 -16.41 8.38
C SER A 135 -8.30 -17.75 7.93
N THR A 136 -8.91 -18.50 8.85
CA THR A 136 -9.42 -19.85 8.56
C THR A 136 -10.81 -19.80 7.92
N ASP A 137 -11.70 -18.99 8.49
CA ASP A 137 -13.15 -19.00 8.21
C ASP A 137 -13.73 -17.58 8.04
N PHE A 138 -12.89 -16.55 7.92
CA PHE A 138 -13.26 -15.15 7.62
C PHE A 138 -14.23 -14.47 8.61
N ALA A 139 -14.61 -15.13 9.72
CA ALA A 139 -15.46 -14.56 10.78
C ALA A 139 -14.86 -13.28 11.42
N GLU A 140 -13.54 -13.12 11.35
CA GLU A 140 -12.78 -11.98 11.89
C GLU A 140 -12.92 -10.69 11.06
N LEU A 141 -13.57 -10.72 9.89
CA LEU A 141 -13.81 -9.54 9.07
C LEU A 141 -14.59 -8.47 9.88
N ASN A 142 -14.04 -7.28 10.01
CA ASN A 142 -14.66 -6.14 10.71
C ASN A 142 -14.73 -4.87 9.86
N PHE A 143 -14.05 -4.84 8.71
CA PHE A 143 -13.97 -3.72 7.77
C PHE A 143 -13.43 -2.42 8.39
N GLU A 144 -12.64 -2.49 9.46
CA GLU A 144 -12.05 -1.31 10.13
C GLU A 144 -10.70 -0.86 9.52
N GLY A 145 -10.22 -1.55 8.49
CA GLY A 145 -8.91 -1.30 7.87
C GLY A 145 -8.79 0.07 7.19
N ARG A 146 -7.90 0.93 7.68
CA ARG A 146 -7.71 2.29 7.14
C ARG A 146 -6.99 2.38 5.79
N ALA A 147 -6.74 1.23 5.16
CA ALA A 147 -6.07 1.09 3.88
C ALA A 147 -6.50 -0.23 3.22
N SER A 148 -6.54 -0.26 1.89
CA SER A 148 -6.56 -1.48 1.07
C SER A 148 -5.21 -1.56 0.37
N ALA A 149 -4.25 -2.27 0.96
CA ALA A 149 -2.85 -2.30 0.50
C ALA A 149 -2.59 -3.52 -0.41
N ILE A 150 -3.33 -3.58 -1.52
CA ILE A 150 -3.36 -4.71 -2.46
C ILE A 150 -1.96 -5.09 -2.97
N GLY A 151 -1.13 -4.10 -3.31
CA GLY A 151 0.21 -4.35 -3.85
C GLY A 151 1.16 -5.01 -2.84
N SER A 152 1.14 -4.52 -1.59
CA SER A 152 1.89 -5.08 -0.47
C SER A 152 1.38 -6.48 -0.07
N ALA A 153 0.07 -6.69 -0.14
CA ALA A 153 -0.57 -7.97 0.14
C ALA A 153 -0.16 -9.03 -0.89
N LEU A 154 -0.22 -8.71 -2.18
CA LEU A 154 0.24 -9.61 -3.27
C LEU A 154 1.74 -9.92 -3.16
N THR A 155 2.57 -8.94 -2.79
CA THR A 155 4.02 -9.14 -2.58
C THR A 155 4.28 -10.08 -1.39
N THR A 156 3.60 -9.86 -0.26
CA THR A 156 3.72 -10.73 0.93
C THR A 156 3.21 -12.15 0.64
N LEU A 157 2.18 -12.28 -0.21
CA LEU A 157 1.62 -13.57 -0.64
C LEU A 157 2.59 -14.33 -1.57
N LYS A 158 3.28 -13.62 -2.48
CA LYS A 158 4.36 -14.14 -3.34
C LYS A 158 5.46 -14.78 -2.50
N GLU A 159 5.96 -14.06 -1.49
CA GLU A 159 7.00 -14.53 -0.57
C GLU A 159 6.53 -15.74 0.27
N ARG A 160 5.32 -15.66 0.85
CA ARG A 160 4.77 -16.74 1.71
C ARG A 160 4.48 -18.03 0.94
N LEU A 161 4.16 -17.96 -0.35
CA LEU A 161 3.74 -19.12 -1.15
C LEU A 161 4.77 -19.62 -2.17
N GLY A 162 5.86 -18.89 -2.44
CA GLY A 162 6.76 -19.14 -3.58
C GLY A 162 7.41 -20.54 -3.69
N ASN A 163 7.44 -21.32 -2.60
CA ASN A 163 7.94 -22.70 -2.59
C ASN A 163 6.81 -23.77 -2.62
N ARG A 164 5.59 -23.43 -3.06
CA ARG A 164 4.43 -24.34 -3.09
C ARG A 164 3.80 -24.41 -4.49
N PRO A 165 3.16 -25.54 -4.87
CA PRO A 165 2.32 -25.60 -6.07
C PRO A 165 1.02 -24.81 -5.83
N ILE A 166 0.94 -23.59 -6.35
CA ILE A 166 -0.25 -22.73 -6.25
C ILE A 166 -1.06 -22.84 -7.55
N ALA A 167 -2.37 -23.09 -7.46
CA ALA A 167 -3.30 -23.03 -8.60
C ALA A 167 -3.62 -21.58 -9.01
N GLY A 168 -3.72 -20.68 -8.04
CA GLY A 168 -4.08 -19.27 -8.24
C GLY A 168 -4.36 -18.52 -6.94
N VAL A 169 -4.71 -17.25 -7.09
CA VAL A 169 -5.16 -16.35 -6.01
C VAL A 169 -6.53 -15.80 -6.40
N VAL A 170 -7.55 -16.00 -5.57
CA VAL A 170 -8.84 -15.30 -5.69
C VAL A 170 -8.77 -14.06 -4.80
N LEU A 171 -8.97 -12.87 -5.37
CA LEU A 171 -8.87 -11.58 -4.67
C LEU A 171 -10.25 -10.91 -4.64
N LEU A 172 -10.86 -10.77 -3.47
CA LEU A 172 -12.15 -10.15 -3.25
C LEU A 172 -11.96 -8.75 -2.64
N THR A 173 -12.34 -7.70 -3.36
CA THR A 173 -12.07 -6.29 -3.03
C THR A 173 -13.05 -5.37 -3.78
N ASP A 174 -13.21 -4.11 -3.36
CA ASP A 174 -13.92 -3.09 -4.16
C ASP A 174 -13.06 -2.54 -5.33
N GLY A 175 -11.77 -2.88 -5.36
CA GLY A 175 -10.80 -2.47 -6.38
C GLY A 175 -10.03 -1.18 -6.06
N ASN A 176 -10.32 -0.52 -4.95
CA ASN A 176 -9.74 0.78 -4.59
C ASN A 176 -8.39 0.64 -3.84
N ALA A 177 -7.33 0.31 -4.58
CA ALA A 177 -5.99 0.15 -4.03
C ALA A 177 -5.40 1.45 -3.49
N THR A 178 -5.05 1.47 -2.20
CA THR A 178 -4.43 2.64 -1.53
C THR A 178 -2.90 2.70 -1.67
N ASP A 179 -2.26 1.64 -2.14
CA ASP A 179 -0.79 1.53 -2.31
C ASP A 179 -0.33 1.45 -3.78
N ILE A 180 -1.26 1.30 -4.74
CA ILE A 180 -0.96 1.18 -6.17
C ILE A 180 -1.17 2.54 -6.85
N ALA A 181 -0.12 3.37 -6.87
CA ALA A 181 -0.14 4.72 -7.45
C ALA A 181 -0.09 4.77 -9.00
N GLY A 182 -0.74 3.81 -9.67
CA GLY A 182 -0.88 3.73 -11.14
C GLY A 182 -0.13 2.57 -11.81
N GLU A 183 1.05 2.18 -11.32
CA GLU A 183 1.77 0.99 -11.81
C GLU A 183 1.57 -0.21 -10.88
N LEU A 184 1.25 -1.38 -11.44
CA LEU A 184 1.17 -2.64 -10.72
C LEU A 184 2.56 -3.12 -10.28
N PRO A 185 2.72 -3.70 -9.07
CA PRO A 185 3.98 -4.31 -8.64
C PRO A 185 4.35 -5.51 -9.52
N ASP A 186 5.62 -5.93 -9.51
CA ASP A 186 6.12 -6.99 -10.41
C ASP A 186 5.45 -8.36 -10.16
N LEU A 187 4.41 -8.64 -10.97
CA LEU A 187 3.63 -9.88 -10.90
C LEU A 187 4.38 -11.12 -11.44
N LYS A 188 5.62 -10.98 -11.96
CA LYS A 188 6.40 -12.14 -12.44
C LYS A 188 6.64 -13.13 -11.31
N GLY A 189 6.18 -14.36 -11.49
CA GLY A 189 6.29 -15.42 -10.48
C GLY A 189 5.16 -15.43 -9.44
N LEU A 190 4.15 -14.56 -9.54
CA LEU A 190 2.85 -14.84 -8.93
C LEU A 190 2.07 -15.85 -9.82
N PRO A 191 1.23 -16.71 -9.23
CA PRO A 191 0.30 -17.56 -9.97
C PRO A 191 -0.86 -16.71 -10.52
N PRO A 192 -1.77 -17.27 -11.35
CA PRO A 192 -2.92 -16.54 -11.88
C PRO A 192 -3.77 -15.89 -10.77
N ILE A 193 -4.03 -14.58 -10.92
CA ILE A 193 -4.86 -13.79 -10.00
C ILE A 193 -6.24 -13.64 -10.63
N TYR A 194 -7.28 -13.97 -9.86
CA TYR A 194 -8.68 -13.88 -10.22
C TYR A 194 -9.33 -12.79 -9.34
N PRO A 195 -9.36 -11.53 -9.78
CA PRO A 195 -10.05 -10.47 -9.06
C PRO A 195 -11.57 -10.65 -9.17
N VAL A 196 -12.24 -10.56 -8.02
CA VAL A 196 -13.70 -10.52 -7.87
C VAL A 196 -14.00 -9.15 -7.27
N VAL A 197 -14.39 -8.21 -8.15
CA VAL A 197 -14.72 -6.83 -7.74
C VAL A 197 -16.09 -6.81 -7.08
N ILE A 198 -16.20 -6.13 -5.94
CA ILE A 198 -17.43 -6.06 -5.12
C ILE A 198 -17.87 -4.61 -5.00
N GLY A 199 -18.96 -4.29 -5.69
CA GLY A 199 -19.57 -2.97 -5.75
C GLY A 199 -20.30 -2.79 -7.08
N ARG A 200 -20.73 -1.56 -7.38
CA ARG A 200 -21.24 -1.16 -8.70
C ARG A 200 -20.35 -0.10 -9.34
N GLU A 201 -20.37 -0.05 -10.67
CA GLU A 201 -19.78 1.05 -11.46
C GLU A 201 -20.70 2.29 -11.53
N ASP A 202 -21.96 2.15 -11.09
CA ASP A 202 -22.92 3.26 -10.98
C ASP A 202 -22.36 4.35 -10.05
N ALA A 203 -22.42 5.62 -10.47
CA ALA A 203 -22.07 6.74 -9.61
C ALA A 203 -23.10 6.89 -8.48
N ASP A 204 -22.78 6.33 -7.31
CA ASP A 204 -23.51 6.59 -6.08
C ASP A 204 -23.45 8.09 -5.74
N ARG A 205 -24.47 8.58 -5.01
CA ARG A 205 -24.55 9.96 -4.53
C ARG A 205 -23.61 10.17 -3.35
N ASP A 206 -22.92 11.30 -3.26
CA ASP A 206 -21.96 11.56 -2.18
C ASP A 206 -21.73 13.06 -1.95
N ILE A 207 -21.60 13.51 -0.69
CA ILE A 207 -21.26 14.89 -0.33
C ILE A 207 -20.03 14.95 0.60
N ALA A 208 -18.85 14.71 0.02
CA ALA A 208 -17.57 14.75 0.72
C ALA A 208 -17.12 16.16 1.12
N LEU A 209 -16.82 16.37 2.42
CA LEU A 209 -16.18 17.58 2.92
C LEU A 209 -14.66 17.48 2.78
N GLN A 210 -14.08 18.11 1.75
CA GLN A 210 -12.66 17.97 1.41
C GLN A 210 -11.74 18.76 2.35
N ASN A 211 -12.04 20.04 2.59
CA ASN A 211 -11.17 20.95 3.32
C ASN A 211 -11.97 21.82 4.30
N VAL A 212 -11.38 22.12 5.45
CA VAL A 212 -11.93 23.11 6.39
C VAL A 212 -10.81 23.99 6.93
N THR A 213 -10.76 25.23 6.45
CA THR A 213 -9.75 26.22 6.80
C THR A 213 -10.30 27.19 7.84
N VAL A 214 -9.57 27.40 8.94
CA VAL A 214 -9.96 28.31 10.03
C VAL A 214 -9.06 29.55 10.01
N THR A 215 -9.61 30.67 9.55
CA THR A 215 -8.93 31.96 9.51
C THR A 215 -9.29 32.76 10.77
N GLN A 216 -8.30 32.94 11.64
CA GLN A 216 -8.41 33.71 12.88
C GLN A 216 -7.55 34.98 12.79
N THR A 217 -7.91 36.03 13.51
CA THR A 217 -7.07 37.23 13.66
C THR A 217 -6.60 37.36 15.12
N SER A 218 -5.55 38.16 15.34
CA SER A 218 -4.96 38.33 16.68
C SER A 218 -5.78 39.17 17.67
N PHE A 219 -6.95 39.69 17.26
CA PHE A 219 -7.79 40.57 18.08
C PHE A 219 -8.91 39.79 18.80
N GLU A 220 -9.17 40.12 20.07
CA GLU A 220 -10.17 39.38 20.87
C GLU A 220 -11.63 39.59 20.42
N ASP A 221 -11.98 40.65 19.70
CA ASP A 221 -13.37 40.94 19.30
C ASP A 221 -13.64 40.71 17.80
N ALA A 222 -12.64 40.22 17.07
CA ALA A 222 -12.74 39.91 15.65
C ALA A 222 -13.49 38.58 15.41
N PRO A 223 -14.30 38.48 14.33
CA PRO A 223 -14.92 37.22 13.95
C PRO A 223 -13.86 36.21 13.48
N VAL A 224 -14.06 34.95 13.84
CA VAL A 224 -13.36 33.82 13.24
C VAL A 224 -14.10 33.48 11.95
N THR A 225 -13.38 33.37 10.83
CA THR A 225 -13.93 32.82 9.58
C THR A 225 -13.59 31.34 9.52
N ILE A 226 -14.60 30.49 9.30
CA ILE A 226 -14.40 29.08 8.93
C ILE A 226 -14.86 28.94 7.49
N GLN A 227 -13.93 28.61 6.59
CA GLN A 227 -14.25 28.19 5.23
C GLN A 227 -14.27 26.66 5.19
N ALA A 228 -15.32 26.08 4.61
CA ALA A 228 -15.52 24.65 4.48
C ALA A 228 -15.84 24.35 3.00
N ASP A 229 -14.94 23.61 2.35
CA ASP A 229 -15.01 23.28 0.93
C ASP A 229 -15.47 21.82 0.78
N ALA A 230 -16.67 21.62 0.24
CA ALA A 230 -17.26 20.30 -0.01
C ALA A 230 -17.41 20.05 -1.53
N ILE A 231 -17.43 18.80 -1.95
CA ILE A 231 -17.85 18.40 -3.31
C ILE A 231 -19.12 17.56 -3.19
N ALA A 232 -20.09 17.81 -4.07
CA ALA A 232 -21.32 17.06 -4.17
C ALA A 232 -21.42 16.35 -5.53
N SER A 233 -21.60 15.03 -5.51
CA SER A 233 -21.70 14.16 -6.68
C SER A 233 -23.08 13.50 -6.73
N GLY A 234 -23.72 13.47 -7.91
CA GLY A 234 -25.08 12.96 -8.11
C GLY A 234 -26.20 13.86 -7.56
N TYR A 235 -25.87 15.08 -7.14
CA TYR A 235 -26.75 16.05 -6.46
C TYR A 235 -27.05 17.33 -7.29
N VAL A 236 -26.95 17.27 -8.62
CA VAL A 236 -27.28 18.40 -9.51
C VAL A 236 -28.69 18.94 -9.23
N ASP A 237 -28.83 20.26 -9.15
CA ASP A 237 -30.07 20.98 -8.81
C ASP A 237 -30.67 20.68 -7.42
N ALA A 238 -29.92 20.01 -6.54
CA ALA A 238 -30.24 19.89 -5.13
C ALA A 238 -29.65 21.06 -4.32
N ASP A 239 -30.35 21.42 -3.24
CA ASP A 239 -29.87 22.38 -2.25
C ASP A 239 -29.12 21.62 -1.15
N VAL A 240 -27.82 21.90 -1.01
CA VAL A 240 -26.94 21.26 -0.02
C VAL A 240 -26.77 22.18 1.18
N LYS A 241 -26.96 21.63 2.38
CA LYS A 241 -26.92 22.37 3.64
C LYS A 241 -25.68 22.02 4.45
N ALA A 242 -24.88 23.03 4.77
CA ALA A 242 -23.78 22.92 5.71
C ALA A 242 -24.16 23.58 7.05
N GLU A 243 -23.86 22.91 8.16
CA GLU A 243 -24.15 23.37 9.52
C GLU A 243 -22.88 23.34 10.39
N LEU A 244 -22.67 24.42 11.14
CA LEU A 244 -21.62 24.56 12.14
C LEU A 244 -22.21 24.29 13.53
N LEU A 245 -21.70 23.29 14.23
CA LEU A 245 -22.13 22.86 15.57
C LEU A 245 -21.08 23.23 16.63
N ASP A 246 -21.50 23.74 17.80
CA ASP A 246 -20.66 23.81 19.01
C ASP A 246 -20.48 22.41 19.63
N ARG A 247 -19.53 22.25 20.55
CA ARG A 247 -19.30 21.04 21.34
C ARG A 247 -20.57 20.47 22.01
N ALA A 248 -21.55 21.32 22.30
CA ALA A 248 -22.85 20.92 22.88
C ALA A 248 -23.87 20.38 21.85
N GLY A 249 -23.52 20.25 20.57
CA GLY A 249 -24.44 19.82 19.51
C GLY A 249 -25.44 20.88 19.05
N LYS A 250 -25.36 22.11 19.59
CA LYS A 250 -26.17 23.25 19.15
C LYS A 250 -25.64 23.79 17.81
N VAL A 251 -26.52 23.97 16.84
CA VAL A 251 -26.23 24.71 15.60
C VAL A 251 -25.92 26.18 15.94
N VAL A 252 -24.74 26.64 15.52
CA VAL A 252 -24.23 28.01 15.68
C VAL A 252 -24.55 28.84 14.45
N GLU A 253 -24.32 28.27 13.27
CA GLU A 253 -24.58 28.88 11.97
C GLU A 253 -24.94 27.77 10.96
N GLN A 254 -25.73 28.11 9.94
CA GLN A 254 -26.13 27.20 8.87
C GLN A 254 -26.14 27.97 7.54
N GLN A 255 -25.68 27.33 6.46
CA GLN A 255 -25.67 27.89 5.11
C GLN A 255 -26.15 26.84 4.11
N THR A 256 -26.94 27.26 3.12
CA THR A 256 -27.45 26.39 2.05
C THR A 256 -26.94 26.91 0.72
N VAL A 257 -26.40 26.01 -0.12
CA VAL A 257 -25.90 26.33 -1.47
C VAL A 257 -26.47 25.31 -2.45
N ARG A 258 -27.02 25.79 -3.57
CA ARG A 258 -27.53 24.95 -4.66
C ARG A 258 -26.39 24.47 -5.56
N VAL A 259 -26.35 23.17 -5.82
CA VAL A 259 -25.43 22.54 -6.78
C VAL A 259 -25.86 22.88 -8.20
N LYS A 260 -24.96 23.46 -9.01
CA LYS A 260 -25.22 23.83 -10.41
C LYS A 260 -24.59 22.86 -11.40
N ARG A 261 -23.55 22.14 -10.99
CA ARG A 261 -22.86 21.13 -11.79
C ARG A 261 -22.51 19.91 -10.95
N ASP A 262 -22.42 18.77 -11.59
CA ASP A 262 -21.99 17.55 -10.93
C ASP A 262 -20.50 17.64 -10.57
N GLY A 263 -20.12 17.18 -9.37
CA GLY A 263 -18.77 17.32 -8.84
C GLY A 263 -18.33 18.75 -8.54
N GLU A 264 -19.26 19.71 -8.44
CA GLU A 264 -18.94 21.12 -8.13
C GLU A 264 -18.46 21.30 -6.69
N THR A 265 -17.41 22.11 -6.51
CA THR A 265 -16.90 22.47 -5.18
C THR A 265 -17.74 23.60 -4.57
N LEU A 266 -18.52 23.26 -3.55
CA LEU A 266 -19.32 24.16 -2.75
C LEU A 266 -18.48 24.76 -1.61
N ALA A 267 -18.23 26.07 -1.65
CA ALA A 267 -17.53 26.79 -0.59
C ALA A 267 -18.52 27.44 0.38
N PHE A 268 -18.59 26.93 1.61
CA PHE A 268 -19.37 27.49 2.71
C PHE A 268 -18.46 28.36 3.59
N ARG A 269 -18.94 29.53 4.07
CA ARG A 269 -18.11 30.48 4.81
C ARG A 269 -18.82 31.04 6.05
N PHE A 270 -18.64 30.37 7.17
CA PHE A 270 -19.19 30.75 8.47
C PHE A 270 -18.39 31.90 9.11
N GLN A 271 -19.05 32.80 9.84
CA GLN A 271 -18.45 33.95 10.53
C GLN A 271 -18.99 34.11 11.95
N LEU A 272 -18.34 33.44 12.90
CA LEU A 272 -18.74 33.43 14.30
C LEU A 272 -17.84 34.29 15.20
N LYS A 273 -18.40 34.76 16.32
CA LYS A 273 -17.66 35.34 17.45
C LYS A 273 -17.76 34.38 18.65
N PRO A 274 -16.73 33.56 18.94
CA PRO A 274 -16.77 32.62 20.05
C PRO A 274 -16.84 33.35 21.40
N GLU A 275 -17.91 33.12 22.17
CA GLU A 275 -18.14 33.70 23.50
C GLU A 275 -17.09 33.26 24.54
N LYS A 276 -16.61 32.02 24.41
CA LYS A 276 -15.69 31.39 25.37
C LYS A 276 -14.24 31.67 24.99
N LYS A 277 -13.43 32.12 25.96
CA LYS A 277 -11.99 32.36 25.78
C LYS A 277 -11.18 31.06 25.95
N GLY A 278 -10.20 30.82 25.09
CA GLY A 278 -9.45 29.56 24.98
C GLY A 278 -9.95 28.65 23.85
N ILE A 279 -9.45 27.42 23.83
CA ILE A 279 -9.78 26.39 22.83
C ILE A 279 -11.26 26.03 22.87
N SER A 280 -11.96 26.31 21.78
CA SER A 280 -13.33 25.85 21.49
C SER A 280 -13.31 24.83 20.36
N PHE A 281 -14.11 23.77 20.47
CA PHE A 281 -14.21 22.72 19.45
C PHE A 281 -15.54 22.87 18.70
N TYR A 282 -15.46 22.95 17.38
CA TYR A 282 -16.61 23.00 16.49
C TYR A 282 -16.63 21.79 15.57
N ARG A 283 -17.82 21.45 15.08
CA ARG A 283 -18.03 20.39 14.09
C ARG A 283 -18.82 20.96 12.91
N VAL A 284 -18.23 20.93 11.71
CA VAL A 284 -18.99 21.15 10.48
C VAL A 284 -19.60 19.80 10.06
N ARG A 285 -20.87 19.82 9.65
CA ARG A 285 -21.52 18.73 8.91
C ARG A 285 -22.13 19.28 7.62
N VAL A 286 -22.15 18.48 6.56
CA VAL A 286 -22.76 18.84 5.25
C VAL A 286 -23.65 17.69 4.77
N GLY A 287 -24.81 17.98 4.21
CA GLY A 287 -25.71 16.97 3.62
C GLY A 287 -26.84 17.59 2.81
N ALA A 288 -27.61 16.78 2.10
CA ALA A 288 -28.74 17.25 1.30
C ALA A 288 -29.86 17.89 2.16
N GLN A 289 -30.50 18.95 1.67
CA GLN A 289 -31.59 19.62 2.38
C GLN A 289 -32.82 18.71 2.48
N GLY A 290 -33.01 18.12 3.67
CA GLY A 290 -34.10 17.20 3.99
C GLY A 290 -33.59 15.90 4.62
N GLU A 291 -32.40 15.45 4.21
CA GLU A 291 -31.78 14.19 4.67
C GLU A 291 -31.06 14.33 6.02
N GLY A 292 -31.31 15.41 6.78
CA GLY A 292 -30.64 15.71 8.06
C GLY A 292 -30.80 14.66 9.17
N GLY A 293 -31.69 13.67 8.99
CA GLY A 293 -31.77 12.46 9.83
C GLY A 293 -30.62 11.47 9.64
N GLN A 294 -29.88 11.54 8.52
CA GLN A 294 -28.78 10.61 8.20
C GLN A 294 -27.65 10.58 9.23
N PHE A 295 -27.46 11.70 9.96
CA PHE A 295 -26.47 11.80 11.04
C PHE A 295 -26.90 11.09 12.33
N ALA A 296 -28.12 10.56 12.40
CA ALA A 296 -28.63 9.69 13.45
C ALA A 296 -28.81 8.25 12.93
N ASP A 297 -29.48 8.09 11.79
CA ASP A 297 -29.76 6.80 11.14
C ASP A 297 -29.22 6.79 9.71
N ALA A 298 -28.10 6.11 9.48
CA ALA A 298 -27.45 6.02 8.16
C ALA A 298 -28.39 5.45 7.06
N LYS A 299 -29.34 4.60 7.45
CA LYS A 299 -30.36 4.00 6.57
C LYS A 299 -31.39 5.01 6.02
N THR A 300 -31.32 6.27 6.41
CA THR A 300 -32.20 7.36 5.95
C THR A 300 -31.54 8.27 4.91
N SER A 301 -30.26 8.04 4.58
CA SER A 301 -29.55 8.81 3.54
C SER A 301 -29.74 8.23 2.14
N ALA A 302 -29.56 9.07 1.12
CA ALA A 302 -29.25 8.63 -0.23
C ALA A 302 -27.73 8.64 -0.54
N GLU A 303 -26.87 9.04 0.40
CA GLU A 303 -25.42 9.15 0.24
C GLU A 303 -24.67 7.82 0.47
N ALA A 304 -23.63 7.57 -0.34
CA ALA A 304 -22.79 6.37 -0.33
C ALA A 304 -21.94 6.25 0.95
N THR A 305 -21.47 7.40 1.45
CA THR A 305 -20.64 7.54 2.63
C THR A 305 -21.19 8.69 3.48
N LEU A 306 -21.08 8.58 4.81
CA LEU A 306 -21.49 9.63 5.77
C LEU A 306 -20.35 10.11 6.67
N ALA A 307 -19.19 9.45 6.61
CA ALA A 307 -18.01 9.75 7.43
C ALA A 307 -17.18 10.94 6.88
N ASN A 308 -17.22 11.13 5.56
CA ASN A 308 -16.69 12.25 4.78
C ASN A 308 -17.48 13.55 4.99
N ASN A 309 -18.76 13.50 5.35
CA ASN A 309 -19.63 14.67 5.55
C ASN A 309 -19.28 15.54 6.76
N THR A 310 -18.47 15.02 7.70
CA THR A 310 -18.29 15.60 9.04
C THR A 310 -16.83 15.87 9.36
N ARG A 311 -16.51 17.10 9.80
CA ARG A 311 -15.17 17.47 10.27
C ARG A 311 -15.21 18.19 11.61
N VAL A 312 -14.31 17.83 12.52
CA VAL A 312 -14.10 18.51 13.81
C VAL A 312 -12.84 19.38 13.72
N LEU A 313 -12.93 20.59 14.29
CA LEU A 313 -11.91 21.62 14.24
C LEU A 313 -11.77 22.31 15.59
N ALA A 314 -10.55 22.73 15.92
CA ALA A 314 -10.23 23.46 17.15
C ALA A 314 -9.95 24.94 16.83
N VAL A 315 -10.61 25.84 17.55
CA VAL A 315 -10.43 27.29 17.47
C VAL A 315 -9.79 27.73 18.79
N ASP A 316 -8.46 27.87 18.82
CA ASP A 316 -7.76 28.39 20.00
C ASP A 316 -7.79 29.92 20.06
N ARG A 317 -8.78 30.44 20.79
CA ARG A 317 -8.76 31.83 21.23
C ARG A 317 -7.73 32.01 22.35
N GLY A 318 -6.46 32.17 21.97
CA GLY A 318 -5.29 32.15 22.84
C GLY A 318 -5.44 32.94 24.16
N ARG A 319 -4.98 32.34 25.26
CA ARG A 319 -5.23 32.83 26.63
C ARG A 319 -4.23 33.87 27.12
N GLY A 320 -4.75 34.99 27.64
CA GLY A 320 -4.13 35.75 28.73
C GLY A 320 -4.18 37.27 28.56
N PRO A 321 -4.08 38.04 29.66
CA PRO A 321 -4.03 39.50 29.60
C PRO A 321 -2.73 39.96 28.92
N PHE A 322 -2.86 40.62 27.77
CA PHE A 322 -1.72 41.18 27.05
C PHE A 322 -1.13 42.38 27.80
N ARG A 323 0.11 42.25 28.27
CA ARG A 323 0.87 43.38 28.83
C ARG A 323 1.39 44.26 27.68
N ILE A 324 0.53 45.17 27.21
CA ILE A 324 0.86 46.16 26.19
C ILE A 324 1.70 47.27 26.86
N LEU A 325 2.98 47.36 26.52
CA LEU A 325 3.83 48.48 26.94
C LEU A 325 3.69 49.62 25.93
N TYR A 326 2.86 50.61 26.25
CA TYR A 326 2.66 51.79 25.41
C TYR A 326 3.80 52.81 25.62
N VAL A 327 4.79 52.81 24.72
CA VAL A 327 5.93 53.75 24.79
C VAL A 327 5.62 55.00 23.97
N SER A 328 4.92 55.97 24.57
CA SER A 328 4.76 57.32 24.02
C SER A 328 5.81 58.26 24.57
N GLY A 329 6.91 58.45 23.84
CA GLY A 329 7.87 59.52 24.10
C GLY A 329 7.48 60.81 23.37
N PRO A 330 7.52 62.00 24.01
CA PRO A 330 7.42 63.25 23.30
C PRO A 330 8.70 63.48 22.49
N HIS A 331 8.60 63.47 21.16
CA HIS A 331 9.67 63.90 20.26
C HIS A 331 9.08 64.84 19.19
N PRO A 332 9.64 66.04 19.00
CA PRO A 332 9.17 66.96 17.97
C PRO A 332 9.58 66.44 16.57
N HIS A 333 8.64 66.53 15.62
CA HIS A 333 8.85 66.31 14.18
C HIS A 333 9.37 64.93 13.71
N ARG A 334 8.62 63.84 14.00
CA ARG A 334 8.14 62.83 13.01
C ARG A 334 7.45 61.67 13.72
N GLN A 335 6.32 61.20 13.17
CA GLN A 335 5.65 60.00 13.69
C GLN A 335 6.29 58.73 13.11
N ALA A 336 6.93 57.93 13.95
CA ALA A 336 7.30 56.55 13.65
C ALA A 336 6.67 55.64 14.72
N ARG A 337 5.78 54.73 14.32
CA ARG A 337 5.19 53.73 15.22
C ARG A 337 5.99 52.44 15.14
N ALA A 338 6.46 51.93 16.28
CA ALA A 338 7.15 50.66 16.38
C ALA A 338 6.56 49.84 17.53
N GLU A 339 5.76 48.82 17.20
CA GLU A 339 5.20 47.89 18.18
C GLU A 339 6.14 46.70 18.36
N VAL A 340 6.88 46.68 19.48
CA VAL A 340 7.83 45.60 19.80
C VAL A 340 7.20 44.65 20.82
N ARG A 341 6.77 43.47 20.35
CA ARG A 341 6.17 42.42 21.18
C ARG A 341 7.21 41.42 21.65
N LEU A 342 7.57 41.45 22.94
CA LEU A 342 8.50 40.49 23.53
C LEU A 342 7.81 39.14 23.83
N PRO A 343 8.28 38.01 23.30
CA PRO A 343 7.88 36.69 23.77
C PRO A 343 8.47 36.43 25.16
N ARG A 344 7.77 35.69 26.01
CA ARG A 344 8.18 35.45 27.40
C ARG A 344 9.07 34.21 27.50
N ALA A 345 10.29 34.38 28.02
CA ALA A 345 11.16 33.25 28.34
C ALA A 345 10.51 32.28 29.35
N ARG A 346 10.82 31.00 29.21
CA ARG A 346 10.52 29.94 30.19
C ARG A 346 11.78 29.63 30.99
N GLY A 347 11.63 29.33 32.28
CA GLY A 347 12.73 28.93 33.16
C GLY A 347 13.11 30.02 34.16
N ARG A 348 13.90 29.61 35.16
CA ARG A 348 14.50 30.51 36.15
C ARG A 348 15.94 30.87 35.75
N ASP A 349 16.47 31.88 36.42
CA ASP A 349 17.90 32.07 36.68
C ASP A 349 18.83 32.38 35.48
N GLU A 350 18.39 33.25 34.56
CA GLU A 350 19.31 34.13 33.82
C GLU A 350 18.90 35.60 33.95
N GLN A 351 19.86 36.47 34.29
CA GLN A 351 19.68 37.93 34.22
C GLN A 351 19.97 38.41 32.79
N PRO A 352 19.04 39.10 32.10
CA PRO A 352 19.33 39.64 30.78
C PRO A 352 20.37 40.76 30.88
N ALA A 353 21.53 40.54 30.28
CA ALA A 353 22.61 41.53 30.27
C ALA A 353 22.17 42.83 29.55
N LEU A 354 22.25 43.95 30.26
CA LEU A 354 21.98 45.27 29.68
C LEU A 354 22.98 45.56 28.55
N PRO A 355 22.54 45.97 27.35
CA PRO A 355 23.45 46.41 26.30
C PRO A 355 24.15 47.70 26.77
N ARG A 356 25.47 47.63 27.01
CA ARG A 356 26.26 48.80 27.38
C ARG A 356 26.26 49.82 26.25
N LEU A 357 25.53 50.92 26.43
CA LEU A 357 25.67 52.12 25.61
C LEU A 357 27.13 52.57 25.64
N ARG A 358 27.79 52.61 24.48
CA ARG A 358 29.09 53.28 24.34
C ARG A 358 28.88 54.77 24.56
N GLN A 359 29.60 55.37 25.50
CA GLN A 359 29.72 56.83 25.57
C GLN A 359 30.50 57.33 24.34
N PRO A 360 30.15 58.50 23.79
CA PRO A 360 31.00 59.16 22.80
C PRO A 360 32.26 59.72 23.49
N VAL A 361 33.39 59.66 22.79
CA VAL A 361 34.63 60.33 23.21
C VAL A 361 34.71 61.65 22.44
N GLU A 362 34.61 62.78 23.14
CA GLU A 362 34.96 64.08 22.58
C GLU A 362 36.49 64.29 22.65
N GLY A 363 37.06 64.91 21.61
CA GLY A 363 38.44 65.42 21.68
C GLY A 363 39.13 65.60 20.33
N GLY A 364 39.75 66.78 20.14
CA GLY A 364 40.87 66.96 19.20
C GLY A 364 40.55 67.45 17.78
N ASN A 365 40.33 68.76 17.62
CA ASN A 365 40.33 69.41 16.30
C ASN A 365 41.78 69.64 15.79
N ARG A 366 42.13 69.17 14.59
CA ARG A 366 43.13 69.81 13.71
C ARG A 366 42.94 69.41 12.24
N ALA A 367 43.50 70.21 11.34
CA ALA A 367 43.12 70.26 9.92
C ALA A 367 44.26 69.90 8.95
N LEU A 368 43.88 69.82 7.66
CA LEU A 368 44.66 69.96 6.40
C LEU A 368 44.50 68.79 5.40
N ARG A 369 44.51 69.20 4.13
CA ARG A 369 44.42 68.44 2.85
C ARG A 369 45.83 68.38 2.19
N PRO A 370 46.04 67.72 1.03
CA PRO A 370 45.45 66.49 0.48
C PRO A 370 46.51 65.55 -0.21
N ALA A 371 46.01 64.50 -0.90
CA ALA A 371 46.64 63.82 -2.05
C ALA A 371 47.88 62.92 -1.84
N GLY A 372 48.14 62.03 -2.81
CA GLY A 372 49.31 61.13 -2.87
C GLY A 372 48.95 59.73 -3.39
N ALA A 373 49.69 59.20 -4.38
CA ALA A 373 49.37 57.95 -5.08
C ALA A 373 50.45 56.86 -4.89
N HIS A 374 50.01 55.58 -4.86
CA HIS A 374 50.67 54.34 -5.32
C HIS A 374 52.14 53.99 -4.86
N PRO A 375 52.69 52.78 -5.17
CA PRO A 375 53.76 52.12 -4.39
C PRO A 375 55.11 52.09 -5.18
N PRO A 376 56.15 51.22 -4.94
CA PRO A 376 56.12 49.73 -5.00
C PRO A 376 57.09 48.97 -4.03
N GLU A 377 57.15 47.62 -4.15
CA GLU A 377 58.35 46.71 -4.04
C GLU A 377 59.23 46.69 -2.74
N HIS A 378 60.15 45.75 -2.43
CA HIS A 378 60.57 44.39 -2.89
C HIS A 378 61.32 43.70 -1.70
N GLU A 379 61.72 42.41 -1.62
CA GLU A 379 61.54 41.15 -2.39
C GLU A 379 61.44 39.97 -1.34
N GLY A 380 62.01 38.76 -1.55
CA GLY A 380 62.11 37.73 -0.50
C GLY A 380 62.16 36.24 -0.91
N ARG A 381 62.95 35.83 -1.92
CA ARG A 381 63.00 34.43 -2.43
C ARG A 381 63.51 33.32 -1.47
N ARG A 382 62.85 32.14 -1.55
CA ARG A 382 63.31 30.70 -1.51
C ARG A 382 62.15 29.84 -0.95
N ARG A 383 61.62 28.74 -1.52
CA ARG A 383 62.03 27.64 -2.44
C ARG A 383 62.78 26.47 -1.74
N VAL A 384 62.42 25.24 -2.15
CA VAL A 384 62.90 23.89 -1.71
C VAL A 384 62.30 23.44 -0.37
N GLU A 385 62.00 22.16 -0.06
CA GLU A 385 61.47 20.96 -0.73
C GLU A 385 61.77 19.73 0.17
N GLN A 386 60.86 18.74 0.22
CA GLN A 386 61.08 17.31 0.56
C GLN A 386 61.60 16.90 1.98
N GLY A 387 61.36 15.61 2.33
CA GLY A 387 61.81 14.92 3.55
C GLY A 387 60.65 14.48 4.46
N LEU A 388 60.17 13.22 4.48
CA LEU A 388 60.73 11.98 5.07
C LEU A 388 60.90 11.99 6.62
N SER A 389 60.66 10.90 7.38
CA SER A 389 59.89 9.64 7.17
C SER A 389 59.93 8.77 8.46
N ARG A 390 59.15 7.66 8.49
CA ARG A 390 59.31 6.45 9.37
C ARG A 390 59.06 6.68 10.88
N HIS A 391 58.91 5.64 11.73
CA HIS A 391 58.90 4.16 11.58
C HIS A 391 57.49 3.60 11.87
N ALA A 392 56.96 2.51 11.27
CA ALA A 392 57.46 1.13 11.06
C ALA A 392 57.56 0.30 12.36
N GLY A 393 57.19 -0.99 12.41
CA GLY A 393 56.59 -1.87 11.40
C GLY A 393 56.68 -3.36 11.81
N GLY A 394 56.04 -4.29 11.09
CA GLY A 394 56.20 -5.73 11.33
C GLY A 394 55.18 -6.63 10.61
N VAL A 395 55.66 -7.56 9.77
CA VAL A 395 54.86 -8.56 9.01
C VAL A 395 55.64 -9.86 8.89
N VAL A 396 55.07 -11.02 9.26
CA VAL A 396 55.59 -12.36 8.88
C VAL A 396 54.46 -13.39 8.63
N ARG A 397 54.30 -13.72 7.34
CA ARG A 397 54.02 -15.03 6.67
C ARG A 397 52.96 -16.05 7.15
N LEU A 398 52.26 -16.56 6.13
CA LEU A 398 51.62 -17.90 6.03
C LEU A 398 52.64 -19.05 5.98
N PRO A 399 52.15 -20.30 6.13
CA PRO A 399 52.53 -21.34 5.15
C PRO A 399 51.32 -22.12 4.58
N ARG A 400 51.53 -22.77 3.42
CA ARG A 400 50.73 -23.87 2.86
C ARG A 400 51.67 -25.06 2.64
N HIS A 401 51.27 -26.29 2.97
CA HIS A 401 51.63 -27.47 2.16
C HIS A 401 50.71 -28.69 2.42
N HIS A 402 50.98 -29.76 1.68
CA HIS A 402 50.09 -30.88 1.30
C HIS A 402 49.83 -32.00 2.34
N ARG A 403 48.71 -32.71 2.08
CA ARG A 403 48.42 -34.16 2.28
C ARG A 403 48.29 -34.71 3.70
N GLY A 404 47.06 -35.12 4.02
CA GLY A 404 46.73 -36.49 4.46
C GLY A 404 45.80 -37.08 3.41
#